data_AF-A0A938S256-F1
#
_entry.id   AF-A0A938S256-F1
#
_cell.length_a   1.000
_cell.length_b   1.000
_cell.length_c   1.000
_cell.angle_alpha   90.00
_cell.angle_beta   90.00
_cell.angle_gamma   90.00
#
_symmetry.space_group_name_H-M   'P 1'
#
loop_
_entity.id
_entity.type
_entity.pdbx_description
1 polymer ?
#
loop_
_entity_poly.entity_id
_entity_poly.type
_entity_poly.pdbx_seq_one_letter_code
_entity_poly.pdbx_strand_id
1 'polypeptide(L)'
;FHTIERLGGVLVGSRVFADHYRYTGDDLHQIHREAAEREASLILTTQKDWTKVAHLAADAGDPPLAHLAVELQMIAGAEALTALLRRVLDGRMPPS
;
A
#
# COMPACT_ATOMS: atom_id res chain seq x y z
N PHE A 1 -2.47 -6.24 10.95
CA PHE A 1 -2.05 -5.12 11.83
C PHE A 1 -0.71 -5.34 12.54
N HIS A 2 -0.28 -6.58 12.78
CA HIS A 2 1.01 -6.93 13.44
C HIS A 2 2.26 -6.16 12.96
N THR A 3 2.38 -5.85 11.66
CA THR A 3 3.52 -5.04 11.16
C THR A 3 3.57 -3.65 11.80
N ILE A 4 2.42 -3.03 12.04
CA ILE A 4 2.32 -1.68 12.63
C ILE A 4 2.68 -1.71 14.11
N GLU A 5 2.17 -2.69 14.85
CA GLU A 5 2.51 -2.89 16.26
C GLU A 5 4.01 -3.11 16.45
N ARG A 6 4.64 -3.91 15.57
CA ARG A 6 6.09 -4.15 15.59
C ARG A 6 6.92 -2.89 15.27
N LEU A 7 6.37 -1.95 14.51
CA LEU A 7 6.99 -0.64 14.23
C LEU A 7 6.75 0.37 15.36
N GLY A 8 6.10 -0.04 16.47
CA GLY A 8 5.81 0.82 17.61
C GLY A 8 4.52 1.64 17.48
N GLY A 9 3.71 1.38 16.45
CA GLY A 9 2.43 2.04 16.27
C GLY A 9 1.37 1.52 17.25
N VAL A 10 0.53 2.42 17.76
CA VAL A 10 -0.63 2.09 18.59
C VAL A 10 -1.87 2.06 17.72
N LEU A 11 -2.54 0.90 17.66
CA LEU A 11 -3.77 0.75 16.88
C LEU A 11 -4.98 1.25 17.70
N VAL A 12 -5.50 2.43 17.35
CA VAL A 12 -6.71 3.00 17.99
C VAL A 12 -8.02 2.63 17.27
N GLY A 13 -7.93 2.07 16.07
CA GLY A 13 -9.08 1.62 15.27
C GLY A 13 -8.64 0.90 14.00
N SER A 14 -9.57 0.16 13.40
CA SER A 14 -9.33 -0.54 12.13
C SER A 14 -10.61 -0.70 11.34
N ARG A 15 -10.49 -0.61 10.01
CA ARG A 15 -11.56 -0.93 9.06
C ARG A 15 -11.04 -1.89 8.01
N VAL A 16 -11.82 -2.92 7.68
CA VAL A 16 -11.46 -3.96 6.71
C VAL A 16 -12.42 -3.89 5.54
N PHE A 17 -11.88 -3.86 4.33
CA PHE A 17 -12.63 -3.86 3.08
C PHE A 17 -12.42 -5.19 2.34
N ALA A 18 -13.40 -5.55 1.50
CA ALA A 18 -13.28 -6.71 0.63
C ALA A 18 -12.10 -6.54 -0.35
N ASP A 19 -11.60 -7.65 -0.88
CA ASP A 19 -10.60 -7.54 -1.94
C ASP A 19 -11.21 -6.89 -3.19
N HIS A 20 -10.39 -6.18 -3.96
CA HIS A 20 -10.83 -5.37 -5.11
C HIS A 20 -11.89 -4.29 -4.79
N TYR A 21 -12.09 -3.94 -3.52
CA TYR A 21 -13.03 -2.89 -3.13
C TYR A 21 -12.76 -1.57 -3.88
N ARG A 22 -13.84 -0.96 -4.37
CA ARG A 22 -13.84 0.34 -5.03
C ARG A 22 -14.22 1.39 -4.00
N TYR A 23 -13.22 2.10 -3.51
CA TYR A 23 -13.40 3.19 -2.56
C TYR A 23 -14.15 4.35 -3.21
N THR A 24 -14.98 5.01 -2.41
CA THR A 24 -15.72 6.22 -2.75
C THR A 24 -15.23 7.39 -1.90
N GLY A 25 -15.62 8.62 -2.27
CA GLY A 25 -15.35 9.80 -1.44
C GLY A 25 -16.01 9.70 -0.05
N ASP A 26 -17.23 9.17 0.02
CA ASP A 26 -17.95 8.96 1.27
C ASP A 26 -17.23 7.99 2.21
N ASP A 27 -16.59 6.94 1.65
CA ASP A 27 -15.76 6.04 2.44
C ASP A 27 -14.60 6.79 3.10
N LEU A 28 -13.91 7.66 2.35
CA LEU A 28 -12.80 8.44 2.91
C LEU A 28 -13.28 9.44 3.96
N HIS A 29 -14.40 10.13 3.72
CA HIS A 29 -15.00 11.02 4.72
C HIS A 29 -15.35 10.27 6.01
N GLN A 30 -15.91 9.06 5.90
CA GLN A 30 -16.21 8.24 7.07
C GLN A 30 -14.94 7.77 7.79
N ILE A 31 -13.90 7.35 7.06
CA ILE A 31 -12.62 6.94 7.65
C ILE A 31 -11.99 8.12 8.41
N HIS A 32 -11.95 9.32 7.81
CA HIS A 32 -11.41 10.51 8.47
C HIS A 32 -12.19 10.88 9.74
N ARG A 33 -13.53 10.85 9.68
CA ARG A 33 -14.37 11.09 10.85
C ARG A 33 -14.09 10.10 11.97
N GLU A 34 -14.07 8.80 11.66
CA GLU A 34 -13.80 7.74 12.64
C GLU A 34 -12.38 7.84 13.23
N ALA A 35 -11.40 8.26 12.43
CA ALA A 35 -10.03 8.48 12.87
C ALA A 35 -9.95 9.68 13.83
N ALA A 36 -10.60 10.80 13.50
CA ALA A 36 -10.66 11.98 14.35
C ALA A 36 -11.39 11.71 15.67
N GLU A 37 -12.52 11.01 15.64
CA GLU A 37 -13.27 10.59 16.84
C GLU A 37 -12.45 9.70 17.79
N ARG A 38 -11.47 8.98 17.25
CA ARG A 38 -10.55 8.11 18.00
C ARG A 38 -9.23 8.79 18.34
N GLU A 39 -9.11 10.09 18.05
CA GLU A 39 -7.89 10.87 18.24
C GLU A 39 -6.67 10.22 17.57
N ALA A 40 -6.89 9.54 16.44
CA ALA A 40 -5.82 8.95 15.67
C ALA A 40 -4.92 10.05 15.13
N SER A 41 -3.60 9.88 15.21
CA SER A 41 -2.63 10.81 14.63
C SER A 41 -2.34 10.56 13.15
N LEU A 42 -2.77 9.41 12.62
CA LEU A 42 -2.47 8.95 11.27
C LEU A 42 -3.48 7.89 10.84
N ILE A 43 -4.01 8.01 9.63
CA ILE A 43 -4.72 6.92 8.95
C ILE A 43 -3.71 6.22 8.05
N LEU A 44 -3.62 4.90 8.18
CA LEU A 44 -2.68 4.10 7.40
C LEU A 44 -3.41 3.05 6.57
N THR A 45 -3.09 3.01 5.29
CA THR A 45 -3.54 1.96 4.37
C THR A 45 -2.37 1.20 3.74
N THR A 46 -2.65 0.15 2.99
CA THR A 46 -1.63 -0.58 2.24
C THR A 46 -1.29 0.17 0.94
N GLN A 47 -0.09 -0.03 0.40
CA GLN A 47 0.26 0.50 -0.92
C GLN A 47 -0.70 0.00 -2.01
N LYS A 48 -1.24 -1.23 -1.89
CA LYS A 48 -2.24 -1.79 -2.81
C LYS A 48 -3.47 -0.89 -2.88
N ASP A 49 -4.04 -0.56 -1.72
CA ASP A 49 -5.27 0.23 -1.67
C ASP A 49 -5.00 1.73 -1.89
N TRP A 50 -3.81 2.22 -1.55
CA TRP A 50 -3.37 3.57 -1.87
C TRP A 50 -3.54 3.91 -3.35
N THR A 51 -3.17 2.99 -4.26
CA THR A 51 -3.33 3.21 -5.71
C THR A 51 -4.78 3.47 -6.13
N LYS A 52 -5.75 3.02 -5.33
CA LYS A 52 -7.19 3.22 -5.58
C LYS A 52 -7.71 4.50 -4.93
N VAL A 53 -7.18 4.90 -3.77
CA VAL A 53 -7.69 6.06 -3.00
C VAL A 53 -6.92 7.35 -3.24
N ALA A 54 -5.71 7.31 -3.80
CA ALA A 54 -4.85 8.49 -3.94
C ALA A 54 -5.52 9.66 -4.67
N HIS A 55 -6.34 9.38 -5.68
CA HIS A 55 -7.08 10.42 -6.41
C HIS A 55 -8.24 11.03 -5.60
N LEU A 56 -8.78 10.29 -4.62
CA LEU A 56 -9.82 10.75 -3.69
C LEU A 56 -9.21 11.48 -2.48
N ALA A 57 -7.93 11.23 -2.21
CA ALA A 57 -7.20 11.78 -1.07
C ALA A 57 -6.54 13.14 -1.36
N ALA A 58 -6.84 13.78 -2.49
CA ALA A 58 -6.22 15.06 -2.89
C ALA A 58 -6.45 16.19 -1.87
N ASP A 59 -7.54 16.11 -1.10
CA ASP A 59 -7.89 17.02 0.00
C ASP A 59 -7.80 16.32 1.37
N ALA A 60 -6.84 15.40 1.55
CA ALA A 60 -6.71 14.59 2.76
C ALA A 60 -6.77 15.47 4.03
N GLY A 61 -7.84 15.27 4.80
CA GLY A 61 -8.11 16.01 6.02
C GLY A 61 -7.20 15.60 7.17
N ASP A 62 -7.55 16.06 8.37
CA ASP A 62 -6.89 15.70 9.62
C ASP A 62 -7.67 14.56 10.31
N PRO A 63 -7.03 13.45 10.73
CA PRO A 63 -5.61 13.11 10.60
C PRO A 63 -5.19 12.71 9.18
N PRO A 64 -3.90 12.89 8.82
CA PRO A 64 -3.41 12.63 7.47
C PRO A 64 -3.58 11.16 7.07
N LEU A 65 -3.84 10.92 5.79
CA LEU A 65 -3.88 9.59 5.18
C LEU A 65 -2.53 9.25 4.56
N ALA A 66 -1.93 8.15 4.98
CA ALA A 66 -0.67 7.63 4.45
C ALA A 66 -0.81 6.15 4.06
N HIS A 67 0.23 5.64 3.41
CA HIS A 67 0.37 4.21 3.14
C HIS A 67 1.74 3.70 3.54
N LEU A 68 1.81 2.43 3.95
CA LEU A 68 3.09 1.77 4.18
C LEU A 68 3.63 1.26 2.84
N ALA A 69 4.68 1.92 2.33
CA ALA A 69 5.43 1.45 1.19
C ALA A 69 6.28 0.24 1.59
N VAL A 70 6.30 -0.79 0.74
CA VAL A 70 7.14 -1.97 0.93
C VAL A 70 8.08 -2.08 -0.26
N GLU A 71 9.38 -2.10 0.03
CA GLU A 71 10.42 -2.28 -0.99
C GLU A 71 10.86 -3.74 -1.08
N LEU A 72 11.07 -4.22 -2.30
CA LEU A 72 11.65 -5.53 -2.57
C LEU A 72 13.10 -5.36 -2.99
N GLN A 73 14.01 -5.98 -2.26
CA GLN A 73 15.43 -6.00 -2.61
C GLN A 73 15.89 -7.43 -2.90
N MET A 74 16.51 -7.62 -4.08
CA MET A 74 17.20 -8.87 -4.39
C MET A 74 18.57 -8.88 -3.72
N ILE A 75 18.79 -9.81 -2.80
CA ILE A 75 20.07 -9.96 -2.09
C ILE A 75 21.12 -10.77 -2.88
N ALA A 76 20.69 -11.50 -3.91
CA ALA A 76 21.54 -12.25 -4.83
C ALA A 76 20.78 -12.57 -6.14
N GLY A 77 21.51 -12.85 -7.22
CA GLY A 77 20.93 -13.34 -8.49
C GLY A 77 20.20 -12.30 -9.34
N ALA A 78 20.31 -11.00 -9.02
CA ALA A 78 19.68 -9.92 -9.75
C ALA A 78 20.20 -9.81 -11.19
N GLU A 79 21.51 -9.97 -11.37
CA GLU A 79 22.19 -9.92 -12.67
C GLU A 79 21.80 -11.10 -13.54
N ALA A 80 21.71 -12.31 -12.95
CA ALA A 80 21.31 -13.52 -13.64
C ALA A 80 19.86 -13.43 -14.14
N LEU A 81 18.94 -12.96 -13.29
CA LEU A 81 17.55 -12.71 -13.67
C LEU A 81 17.45 -11.68 -14.80
N THR A 82 18.19 -10.57 -14.67
CA THR A 82 18.23 -9.51 -15.70
C THR A 82 18.74 -10.04 -17.04
N ALA A 83 19.78 -10.88 -17.03
CA ALA A 83 20.32 -11.49 -18.24
C ALA A 83 19.30 -12.43 -18.92
N LEU A 84 18.55 -13.21 -18.14
CA LEU A 84 17.47 -14.06 -18.66
C LEU A 84 16.33 -13.23 -19.26
N LEU A 85 15.89 -12.18 -18.55
CA LEU A 85 14.84 -11.27 -19.04
C LEU A 85 15.24 -10.62 -20.36
N ARG A 86 16.46 -10.07 -20.46
CA ARG A 86 16.99 -9.51 -21.72
C ARG A 86 16.95 -10.52 -22.84
N ARG A 87 17.40 -11.74 -22.57
CA ARG A 87 17.46 -12.82 -23.56
C ARG A 87 16.07 -13.22 -24.07
N VAL A 88 15.04 -13.23 -23.21
CA VAL A 88 13.64 -13.45 -23.62
C VAL A 88 13.11 -12.27 -24.45
N LEU A 89 13.35 -11.02 -24.01
CA LEU A 89 12.91 -9.82 -24.71
C LEU A 89 13.56 -9.66 -26.10
N ASP A 90 14.81 -10.10 -26.25
CA ASP A 90 15.55 -10.10 -27.52
C ASP A 90 15.15 -11.27 -28.44
N GLY A 91 14.12 -12.05 -28.08
CA GLY A 91 13.65 -13.19 -28.88
C GLY A 91 14.61 -14.38 -28.93
N ARG A 92 15.63 -14.40 -28.05
CA ARG A 92 16.66 -15.45 -28.02
C ARG A 92 16.38 -16.44 -26.89
N MET A 93 15.23 -17.11 -26.88
CA MET A 93 15.03 -18.20 -25.91
C MET A 93 16.14 -19.26 -26.07
N PRO A 94 16.79 -19.72 -24.97
CA PRO A 94 17.62 -20.92 -25.05
C PRO A 94 16.69 -22.11 -25.33
N PRO A 95 17.10 -23.08 -26.18
CA PRO A 95 16.37 -24.31 -26.33
C PRO A 95 16.31 -25.05 -24.99
N SER A 96 15.16 -25.65 -24.72
CA SER A 96 14.87 -26.56 -23.60
C SER A 96 15.77 -27.78 -23.59
#